data_AF-A0A0Q6VMR5-F1
#
_entry.id   AF-A0A0Q6VMR5-F1
#
_cell.length_a   1.000
_cell.length_b   1.000
_cell.length_c   1.000
_cell.angle_alpha   90.00
_cell.angle_beta   90.00
_cell.angle_gamma   90.00
#
_symmetry.space_group_name_H-M   'P 1'
#
loop_
_entity.id
_entity.type
_entity.pdbx_description
1 polymer ?
#
loop_
_entity_poly.entity_id
_entity_poly.type
_entity_poly.pdbx_seq_one_letter_code
_entity_poly.pdbx_strand_id
1 'polypeptide(L)'
;MNLDSDALAHLLRYEMPYGKYKGRVLADLPGHYLGWFARAGFPGGQLGALLALMYELDHNNLRGLLDPLRPAPPRPGPSVPR
;
A
#
# COMPACT_ATOMS: atom_id res chain seq x y z
N MET A 1 22.06 2.83 1.75
CA MET A 1 20.59 2.85 1.81
C MET A 1 20.10 1.48 1.39
N ASN A 2 19.71 0.65 2.36
CA ASN A 2 19.28 -0.74 2.14
C ASN A 2 17.77 -0.69 1.81
N LEU A 3 17.43 -0.53 0.53
CA LEU A 3 16.17 0.09 0.11
C LEU A 3 15.03 -0.90 -0.21
N ASP A 4 15.29 -2.20 -0.24
CA ASP A 4 14.37 -3.10 -0.97
C ASP A 4 13.26 -3.72 -0.10
N SER A 5 13.55 -4.16 1.12
CA SER A 5 12.53 -4.79 1.98
C SER A 5 11.77 -3.80 2.85
N ASP A 6 12.41 -2.73 3.29
CA ASP A 6 11.83 -1.80 4.26
C ASP A 6 10.78 -0.87 3.61
N ALA A 7 10.95 -0.56 2.33
CA ALA A 7 9.99 0.26 1.57
C ALA A 7 8.62 -0.44 1.42
N LEU A 8 8.62 -1.76 1.13
CA LEU A 8 7.37 -2.54 1.06
C LEU A 8 6.66 -2.60 2.40
N ALA A 9 7.41 -2.79 3.50
CA ALA A 9 6.85 -2.73 4.85
C ALA A 9 6.30 -1.34 5.19
N HIS A 10 6.95 -0.28 4.71
CA HIS A 10 6.45 1.09 4.84
C HIS A 10 5.13 1.28 4.09
N LEU A 11 4.94 0.74 2.89
CA LEU A 11 3.65 0.84 2.17
C LEU A 11 2.46 0.29 2.98
N LEU A 12 2.72 -0.74 3.79
CA LEU A 12 1.72 -1.42 4.62
C LEU A 12 1.46 -0.73 5.97
N ARG A 13 2.37 0.15 6.42
CA ARG A 13 2.28 0.87 7.70
C ARG A 13 2.00 2.35 7.56
N TYR A 14 2.43 2.93 6.44
CA TYR A 14 2.36 4.36 6.20
C TYR A 14 0.94 4.70 5.75
N GLU A 15 0.27 5.53 6.55
CA GLU A 15 -1.06 6.02 6.25
C GLU A 15 -0.99 7.33 5.48
N MET A 16 -1.95 7.55 4.59
CA MET A 16 -2.07 8.82 3.90
C MET A 16 -2.32 9.96 4.92
N PRO A 17 -1.46 10.99 4.97
CA PRO A 17 -1.62 12.07 5.94
C PRO A 17 -2.68 13.09 5.52
N TYR A 18 -3.09 13.10 4.25
CA TYR A 18 -4.04 14.06 3.68
C TYR A 18 -4.87 13.46 2.53
N GLY A 19 -5.83 14.25 2.05
CA GLY A 19 -6.70 13.90 0.92
C GLY A 19 -7.90 13.03 1.31
N LYS A 20 -8.56 12.47 0.29
CA LYS A 20 -9.78 11.66 0.45
C LYS A 20 -9.54 10.36 1.24
N TYR A 21 -8.33 9.80 1.17
CA TYR A 21 -7.95 8.55 1.82
C TYR A 21 -7.10 8.78 3.07
N LYS A 22 -7.25 9.93 3.73
CA LYS A 22 -6.52 10.22 4.97
C LYS A 22 -6.77 9.13 6.02
N GLY A 23 -5.71 8.64 6.65
CA GLY A 23 -5.77 7.55 7.64
C GLY A 23 -5.92 6.15 7.03
N ARG A 24 -5.76 6.01 5.70
CA ARG A 24 -5.69 4.71 5.03
C ARG A 24 -4.25 4.41 4.62
N VAL A 25 -3.83 3.17 4.80
CA VAL A 25 -2.49 2.70 4.38
C VAL A 25 -2.30 2.81 2.87
N LEU A 26 -1.08 3.12 2.43
CA LEU A 26 -0.74 3.27 1.01
C LEU A 26 -1.06 1.99 0.21
N ALA A 27 -0.83 0.82 0.81
CA ALA A 27 -1.14 -0.48 0.20
C ALA A 27 -2.64 -0.71 -0.08
N ASP A 28 -3.54 0.00 0.59
CA ASP A 28 -5.01 -0.09 0.39
C ASP A 28 -5.58 1.05 -0.45
N LEU A 29 -4.72 1.93 -0.96
CA LEU A 29 -5.15 2.96 -1.89
C LEU A 29 -5.61 2.32 -3.21
N PRO A 30 -6.73 2.77 -3.78
CA PRO A 30 -7.20 2.19 -5.02
C PRO A 30 -6.37 2.67 -6.21
N GLY A 31 -6.25 1.82 -7.23
CA GLY A 31 -5.35 2.05 -8.39
C GLY A 31 -5.66 3.34 -9.14
N HIS A 32 -6.94 3.71 -9.26
CA HIS A 32 -7.33 4.98 -9.90
C HIS A 32 -6.79 6.22 -9.17
N TYR A 33 -6.60 6.14 -7.86
CA TYR A 33 -6.06 7.24 -7.08
C TYR A 33 -4.54 7.37 -7.27
N LEU A 34 -3.83 6.24 -7.35
CA LEU A 34 -2.42 6.19 -7.69
C LEU A 34 -2.17 6.67 -9.14
N GLY A 35 -3.02 6.23 -10.08
CA GLY A 35 -2.97 6.68 -11.46
C GLY A 35 -3.26 8.18 -11.62
N TRP A 36 -4.11 8.76 -10.76
CA TRP A 36 -4.27 10.21 -10.72
C TRP A 36 -2.98 10.91 -10.27
N PHE A 37 -2.29 10.40 -9.24
CA PHE A 37 -0.99 10.94 -8.82
C PHE A 37 0.10 10.80 -9.88
N ALA A 38 0.11 9.71 -10.65
CA ALA A 38 1.04 9.56 -11.77
C ALA A 38 0.86 10.64 -12.85
N ARG A 39 -0.35 11.20 -12.97
CA ARG A 39 -0.69 12.28 -13.92
C ARG A 39 -0.55 13.68 -13.31
N ALA A 40 -0.91 13.84 -12.05
CA ALA A 40 -0.83 15.11 -11.32
C ALA A 40 0.60 15.41 -10.82
N GLY A 41 1.42 14.38 -10.64
CA GLY A 41 2.74 14.44 -10.02
C GLY A 41 2.71 13.94 -8.58
N PHE A 42 3.72 13.14 -8.22
CA PHE A 42 3.91 12.69 -6.84
C PHE A 42 4.51 13.81 -5.97
N PRO A 43 4.07 13.95 -4.71
CA PRO A 43 4.67 14.91 -3.78
C PRO A 43 6.15 14.61 -3.54
N GLY A 44 6.97 15.61 -3.22
CA GLY A 44 8.38 15.37 -2.89
C GLY A 44 8.56 14.57 -1.59
N GLY A 45 9.73 13.93 -1.45
CA GLY A 45 10.13 13.22 -0.23
C GLY A 45 9.67 11.76 -0.16
N GLN A 46 9.66 11.20 1.06
CA GLN A 46 9.40 9.77 1.27
C GLN A 46 8.00 9.34 0.82
N LEU A 47 6.98 10.18 1.05
CA LEU A 47 5.61 9.87 0.66
C LEU A 47 5.45 9.72 -0.86
N GLY A 48 6.08 10.60 -1.64
CA GLY A 48 6.04 10.48 -3.10
C GLY A 48 6.75 9.26 -3.62
N ALA A 49 7.92 8.96 -3.05
CA ALA A 49 8.66 7.74 -3.40
C ALA A 49 7.82 6.48 -3.13
N LEU A 50 7.12 6.43 -1.99
CA LEU A 50 6.20 5.33 -1.65
C LEU A 50 4.98 5.28 -2.59
N LEU A 51 4.38 6.42 -2.92
CA LEU A 51 3.25 6.46 -3.86
C LEU A 51 3.64 6.03 -5.27
N ALA A 52 4.82 6.45 -5.74
CA ALA A 52 5.37 6.04 -7.03
C ALA A 52 5.64 4.53 -7.05
N LEU A 53 6.27 4.00 -6.00
CA LEU A 53 6.51 2.56 -5.84
C LEU A 53 5.19 1.77 -5.83
N MET A 54 4.18 2.25 -5.11
CA MET A 54 2.87 1.60 -5.06
C MET A 54 2.16 1.63 -6.44
N TYR A 55 2.32 2.73 -7.18
CA TYR A 55 1.81 2.84 -8.55
C TYR A 55 2.53 1.87 -9.48
N GLU A 56 3.86 1.74 -9.39
CA GLU A 56 4.61 0.75 -10.17
C GLU A 56 4.16 -0.68 -9.86
N LEU A 57 3.97 -1.02 -8.58
CA LEU A 57 3.45 -2.34 -8.18
C LEU A 57 2.04 -2.60 -8.75
N ASP A 58 1.15 -1.60 -8.74
CA ASP A 58 -0.18 -1.71 -9.34
C ASP A 58 -0.10 -1.89 -10.87
N HIS A 59 0.69 -1.04 -11.53
CA HIS A 59 0.84 -1.02 -12.99
C HIS A 59 1.44 -2.34 -13.52
N ASN A 60 2.34 -2.96 -12.76
CA ASN A 60 2.95 -4.25 -13.09
C ASN A 60 2.12 -5.46 -12.62
N ASN A 61 0.92 -5.26 -12.05
CA ASN A 61 0.10 -6.31 -11.42
C ASN A 61 0.83 -7.08 -10.29
N LEU A 62 1.78 -6.43 -9.62
CA LEU A 62 2.60 -6.98 -8.54
C LEU A 62 2.03 -6.68 -7.13
N ARG A 63 0.84 -6.09 -7.04
CA ARG A 63 0.16 -5.86 -5.75
C ARG A 63 -0.01 -7.12 -4.92
N GLY A 64 -0.15 -8.29 -5.56
CA GLY A 64 -0.23 -9.59 -4.88
C GLY A 64 1.02 -9.93 -4.05
N LEU A 65 2.18 -9.33 -4.35
CA LEU A 65 3.39 -9.51 -3.55
C LEU A 65 3.27 -8.91 -2.14
N LEU A 66 2.35 -7.97 -1.93
CA LEU A 66 2.08 -7.39 -0.62
C LEU A 66 1.21 -8.30 0.25
N ASP A 67 0.48 -9.25 -0.34
CA ASP A 67 -0.41 -10.17 0.38
C ASP A 67 0.30 -10.99 1.47
N PRO A 68 1.44 -11.68 1.21
CA PRO A 68 2.16 -12.40 2.26
C PRO A 68 2.79 -11.48 3.32
N LEU A 69 2.96 -10.19 3.02
CA LEU A 69 3.50 -9.20 3.95
C LEU A 69 2.40 -8.55 4.80
N ARG A 70 1.13 -8.66 4.40
CA ARG A 70 0.00 -8.23 5.23
C ARG A 70 -0.07 -9.15 6.45
N PRO A 71 -0.29 -8.60 7.66
CA PRO A 71 -0.54 -9.43 8.82
C PRO A 71 -1.75 -10.31 8.51
N ALA A 72 -1.54 -11.63 8.58
CA ALA A 72 -2.57 -12.60 8.23
C ALA A 72 -3.88 -12.26 8.96
N PRO A 73 -5.05 -12.30 8.28
CA PRO A 73 -6.31 -12.12 8.97
C PRO A 73 -6.37 -13.13 10.12
N PRO A 74 -6.91 -12.74 11.29
CA PRO A 74 -7.06 -13.67 12.40
C PRO A 74 -7.79 -14.91 11.88
N ARG A 75 -7.17 -16.08 12.03
CA ARG A 75 -7.78 -17.36 11.62
C ARG A 75 -9.21 -17.37 12.16
N PRO A 76 -10.25 -17.58 11.32
CA PRO A 76 -11.59 -17.77 11.84
C PRO A 76 -11.52 -18.93 12.83
N GLY A 77 -11.81 -18.66 14.10
CA GLY A 77 -11.83 -19.67 15.14
C GLY A 77 -12.79 -20.80 14.74
N PRO A 78 -12.57 -22.03 15.22
CA PRO A 78 -13.42 -23.17 14.86
C PRO A 78 -14.88 -22.79 15.13
N SER A 79 -15.68 -22.70 14.06
CA SER A 79 -17.11 -22.49 14.16
C SER A 79 -17.68 -23.71 14.87
N VAL A 80 -18.03 -23.56 16.15
CA VAL A 80 -18.66 -24.62 16.94
C VAL A 80 -20.03 -24.91 16.31
N PRO A 81 -20.26 -26.11 15.74
CA PRO A 81 -21.62 -26.48 15.36
C PRO A 81 -22.45 -26.70 16.62
N ARG A 82 -23.66 -26.11 16.66
CA ARG A 82 -24.66 -26.31 17.70
C ARG A 82 -25.38 -27.64 17.53
#